data_AF-A0A221MHD5-F1
#
_entry.id   AF-A0A221MHD5-F1
#
_cell.length_a   1.000
_cell.length_b   1.000
_cell.length_c   1.000
_cell.angle_alpha   90.00
_cell.angle_beta   90.00
_cell.angle_gamma   90.00
#
_symmetry.space_group_name_H-M   'P 1'
#
loop_
_entity.id
_entity.type
_entity.pdbx_description
1 polymer ?
#
loop_
_entity_poly.entity_id
_entity_poly.type
_entity_poly.pdbx_seq_one_letter_code
_entity_poly.pdbx_strand_id
1 'polypeptide(L)'
;MKGTVLYLGKFIFIVFIFLLLLSYAMFQGGFVSWFLFYGFLPIFIYLVGILLYPIKRMHVSRELSHHVVRAGDSIQVTITMKRSFPFPLYYCICEEVFPDSLNKVDNRTDNYQQMKDPSQLHTVRKIKKLVFAGFKRKFKLSYQIAEIPRGEHQLFAIRFRTGDLFGFIKKEHVFNTFDNLIAYPNEHEIHITERINSFEQGAVTAQNSTLKNTNIASGIREYMPGDKFSWIDWKQTARKNTVMTKEFEQEKSTDTMLIIDGCHHENMNVLAFEAAIEICLSLVETIRKQSSQVGFLSIGEKNMFFPLHHDPMKQALIRQHLTKIQPGGNQAFSVKLKEEVKRFSPGVIVMVITTNVDEAFKQTVQKMKQRTKRIIVCFIESSNLITEKQRQLIQQLEFEGIIINVMTEKQLIQNKIEVRVV
;
A
#
# COMPACT_ATOMS: atom_id res chain seq x y z
N MET A 1 6.43 -39.99 -8.19
CA MET A 1 7.18 -41.05 -8.92
C MET A 1 8.43 -40.55 -9.65
N LYS A 2 8.41 -39.41 -10.38
CA LYS A 2 9.60 -38.92 -11.12
C LYS A 2 10.85 -38.67 -10.25
N GLY A 3 10.69 -38.11 -9.05
CA GLY A 3 11.82 -37.83 -8.15
C GLY A 3 12.55 -39.07 -7.65
N THR A 4 11.82 -40.11 -7.24
CA THR A 4 12.39 -41.35 -6.70
C THR A 4 13.15 -42.16 -7.75
N VAL A 5 12.63 -42.18 -8.99
CA VAL A 5 13.29 -42.83 -10.14
C VAL A 5 14.59 -42.11 -10.51
N LEU A 6 14.59 -40.78 -10.50
CA LEU A 6 15.79 -39.98 -10.78
C LEU A 6 16.86 -40.14 -9.69
N TYR A 7 16.45 -40.28 -8.43
CA TYR A 7 17.35 -40.60 -7.31
C TYR A 7 17.96 -41.99 -7.48
N LEU A 8 17.16 -42.99 -7.81
CA LEU A 8 17.62 -44.36 -7.98
C LEU A 8 18.58 -44.50 -9.17
N GLY A 9 18.30 -43.82 -10.29
CA GLY A 9 19.20 -43.76 -11.44
C GLY A 9 20.55 -43.14 -11.10
N LYS A 10 20.57 -42.04 -10.32
CA LYS A 10 21.82 -41.43 -9.85
C LYS A 10 22.61 -42.32 -8.90
N PHE A 11 21.91 -43.04 -8.01
CA PHE A 11 22.55 -44.01 -7.13
C PHE A 11 23.19 -45.14 -7.92
N ILE A 12 22.46 -45.75 -8.86
CA ILE A 12 22.97 -46.82 -9.73
C ILE A 12 24.17 -46.34 -10.54
N PHE A 13 24.12 -45.12 -11.08
CA PHE A 13 25.24 -44.54 -11.82
C PHE A 13 26.50 -44.40 -10.95
N ILE A 14 26.37 -43.91 -9.71
CA ILE A 14 27.49 -43.80 -8.78
C ILE A 14 28.06 -45.18 -8.43
N VAL A 15 27.19 -46.16 -8.16
CA VAL A 15 27.59 -47.54 -7.85
C VAL A 15 28.26 -48.20 -9.06
N PHE A 16 27.77 -47.96 -10.27
CA PHE A 16 28.34 -48.48 -11.51
C PHE A 16 29.76 -47.97 -11.73
N ILE A 17 30.00 -46.66 -11.62
CA ILE A 17 31.35 -46.08 -11.75
C ILE A 17 32.27 -46.62 -10.65
N PHE A 18 31.77 -46.74 -9.43
CA PHE A 18 32.53 -47.32 -8.32
C PHE A 18 32.95 -48.77 -8.62
N LEU A 19 32.03 -49.61 -9.08
CA LEU A 19 32.31 -51.01 -9.45
C LEU A 19 33.25 -51.11 -10.65
N LEU A 20 33.14 -50.20 -11.62
CA LEU A 20 34.03 -50.15 -12.78
C LEU A 20 35.47 -49.82 -12.35
N LEU A 21 35.66 -48.80 -11.51
CA LEU A 21 36.99 -48.45 -10.99
C LEU A 21 37.55 -49.54 -10.06
N LEU A 22 36.69 -50.19 -9.27
CA LEU A 22 37.09 -51.32 -8.43
C LEU A 22 37.54 -52.51 -9.30
N SER A 23 36.77 -52.85 -10.33
CA SER A 23 37.10 -53.89 -11.30
C SER A 23 38.43 -53.58 -11.99
N TYR A 24 38.61 -52.36 -12.49
CA TYR A 24 39.87 -51.90 -13.08
C TYR A 24 41.07 -52.06 -12.13
N ALA A 25 40.92 -51.65 -10.86
CA ALA A 25 41.96 -51.82 -9.84
C ALA A 25 42.27 -53.29 -9.55
N MET A 26 41.25 -54.16 -9.51
CA MET A 26 41.41 -55.59 -9.27
C MET A 26 42.06 -56.34 -10.44
N PHE A 27 41.66 -56.06 -11.69
CA PHE A 27 42.14 -56.80 -12.87
C PHE A 27 43.51 -56.34 -13.36
N GLN A 28 43.78 -55.02 -13.42
CA GLN A 28 45.10 -54.52 -13.84
C GLN A 28 46.14 -54.67 -12.73
N GLY A 29 45.72 -54.50 -11.47
CA GLY A 29 46.62 -54.46 -10.33
C GLY A 29 47.62 -53.29 -10.39
N GLY A 30 48.62 -53.34 -9.51
CA GLY A 30 49.70 -52.35 -9.45
C GLY A 30 49.36 -51.05 -8.72
N PHE A 31 50.39 -50.25 -8.43
CA PHE A 31 50.27 -49.02 -7.62
C PHE A 31 49.30 -47.99 -8.23
N VAL A 32 49.39 -47.76 -9.54
CA VAL A 32 48.62 -46.70 -10.23
C VAL A 32 47.11 -46.94 -10.15
N SER A 33 46.67 -48.18 -10.39
CA SER A 33 45.24 -48.54 -10.40
C SER A 33 44.61 -48.42 -9.01
N TRP A 34 45.32 -48.89 -7.97
CA TRP A 34 44.90 -48.73 -6.58
C TRP A 34 44.93 -47.27 -6.12
N PHE A 35 45.96 -46.50 -6.52
CA PHE A 35 46.04 -45.07 -6.22
C PHE A 35 44.83 -44.31 -6.78
N LEU A 36 44.44 -44.59 -8.04
CA LEU A 36 43.26 -43.99 -8.66
C LEU A 36 41.99 -44.33 -7.87
N PHE A 37 41.78 -45.62 -7.55
CA PHE A 37 40.60 -46.06 -6.80
C PHE A 37 40.50 -45.37 -5.43
N TYR A 38 41.58 -45.39 -4.64
CA TYR A 38 41.60 -44.74 -3.33
C TYR A 38 41.52 -43.22 -3.41
N GLY A 39 42.01 -42.60 -4.49
CA GLY A 39 41.84 -41.17 -4.75
C GLY A 39 40.38 -40.76 -4.96
N PHE A 40 39.58 -41.60 -5.63
CA PHE A 40 38.14 -41.35 -5.84
C PHE A 40 37.26 -41.82 -4.68
N LEU A 41 37.73 -42.70 -3.81
CA LEU A 41 36.95 -43.25 -2.69
C LEU A 41 36.31 -42.15 -1.80
N PRO A 42 37.01 -41.09 -1.37
CA PRO A 42 36.39 -40.01 -0.59
C PRO A 42 35.28 -39.27 -1.36
N ILE A 43 35.42 -39.13 -2.68
CA ILE A 43 34.42 -38.51 -3.54
C ILE A 43 33.17 -39.39 -3.58
N PHE A 44 33.32 -40.71 -3.74
CA PHE A 44 32.18 -41.63 -3.69
C PHE A 44 31.47 -41.61 -2.34
N ILE A 45 32.21 -41.65 -1.24
CA ILE A 45 31.64 -41.56 0.12
C ILE A 45 30.86 -40.25 0.28
N TYR A 46 31.42 -39.13 -0.20
CA TYR A 46 30.74 -37.83 -0.20
C TYR A 46 29.46 -37.83 -1.03
N LEU A 47 29.49 -38.38 -2.25
CA LEU A 47 28.34 -38.45 -3.15
C LEU A 47 27.21 -39.32 -2.57
N VAL A 48 27.55 -40.46 -1.97
CA VAL A 48 26.57 -41.30 -1.26
C VAL A 48 26.01 -40.54 -0.04
N GLY A 49 26.88 -39.88 0.73
CA GLY A 49 26.49 -39.08 1.89
C GLY A 49 25.51 -37.95 1.53
N ILE A 50 25.78 -37.19 0.47
CA ILE A 50 24.87 -36.13 0.03
C ILE A 50 23.58 -36.72 -0.53
N LEU A 51 23.60 -37.88 -1.20
CA LEU A 51 22.40 -38.57 -1.69
C LEU A 51 21.48 -39.05 -0.56
N LEU A 52 22.05 -39.49 0.56
CA LEU A 52 21.29 -39.92 1.75
C LEU A 52 20.93 -38.76 2.69
N TYR A 53 21.54 -37.58 2.51
CA TYR A 53 21.32 -36.42 3.38
C TYR A 53 19.84 -35.99 3.48
N PRO A 54 19.24 -35.93 4.70
CA PRO A 54 17.81 -35.69 4.88
C PRO A 54 17.47 -34.18 4.87
N ILE A 55 17.50 -33.57 3.68
CA ILE A 55 17.20 -32.14 3.48
C ILE A 55 15.85 -31.71 4.07
N LYS A 56 14.84 -32.60 4.05
CA LYS A 56 13.48 -32.33 4.54
C LYS A 56 13.37 -32.15 6.06
N ARG A 57 14.35 -32.64 6.83
CA ARG A 57 14.35 -32.55 8.31
C ARG A 57 14.99 -31.25 8.82
N MET A 58 15.41 -30.36 7.92
CA MET A 58 15.94 -29.06 8.31
C MET A 58 14.82 -28.16 8.82
N HIS A 59 15.11 -27.36 9.83
CA HIS A 59 14.19 -26.35 10.33
C HIS A 59 14.57 -25.01 9.69
N VAL A 60 13.59 -24.35 9.10
CA VAL A 60 13.76 -23.06 8.42
C VAL A 60 12.80 -22.09 9.07
N SER A 61 13.31 -20.94 9.51
CA SER A 61 12.51 -19.84 10.00
C SER A 61 12.86 -18.57 9.26
N ARG A 62 11.85 -17.75 9.01
CA ARG A 62 11.99 -16.41 8.44
C ARG A 62 11.64 -15.40 9.52
N GLU A 63 12.38 -14.29 9.54
CA GLU A 63 12.16 -13.18 10.44
C GLU A 63 12.18 -11.89 9.61
N LEU A 64 11.09 -11.13 9.69
CA LEU A 64 10.96 -9.83 9.03
C LEU A 64 11.35 -8.74 10.03
N SER A 65 12.14 -7.76 9.59
CA SER A 65 12.45 -6.58 10.43
C SER A 65 11.19 -5.83 10.85
N HIS A 66 10.21 -5.71 9.96
CA HIS A 66 8.90 -5.12 10.22
C HIS A 66 7.82 -5.91 9.47
N HIS A 67 6.67 -6.13 10.12
CA HIS A 67 5.49 -6.75 9.50
C HIS A 67 4.54 -5.74 8.85
N VAL A 68 4.69 -4.46 9.22
CA VAL A 68 3.84 -3.36 8.76
C VAL A 68 4.76 -2.25 8.30
N VAL A 69 4.61 -1.82 7.05
CA VAL A 69 5.41 -0.79 6.40
C VAL A 69 4.52 0.13 5.56
N ARG A 70 5.12 1.17 4.98
CA ARG A 70 4.46 1.98 3.94
C ARG A 70 4.85 1.49 2.56
N ALA A 71 4.00 1.76 1.59
CA ALA A 71 4.29 1.51 0.19
C ALA A 71 5.58 2.25 -0.22
N GLY A 72 6.43 1.55 -0.96
CA GLY A 72 7.77 1.95 -1.35
C GLY A 72 8.85 1.83 -0.28
N ASP A 73 8.52 1.43 0.95
CA ASP A 73 9.55 1.11 1.95
C ASP A 73 10.34 -0.15 1.59
N SER A 74 11.41 -0.37 2.35
CA SER A 74 12.20 -1.59 2.26
C SER A 74 12.27 -2.29 3.61
N ILE A 75 12.28 -3.62 3.59
CA ILE A 75 12.46 -4.44 4.80
C ILE A 75 13.67 -5.35 4.65
N GLN A 76 14.37 -5.54 5.75
CA GLN A 76 15.34 -6.61 5.86
C GLN A 76 14.63 -7.90 6.28
N VAL A 77 14.95 -8.99 5.60
CA VAL A 77 14.48 -10.35 5.91
C VAL A 77 15.69 -11.20 6.29
N THR A 78 15.57 -11.91 7.40
CA THR A 78 16.60 -12.84 7.87
C THR A 78 16.04 -14.26 7.87
N ILE A 79 16.64 -15.12 7.05
CA ILE A 79 16.37 -16.56 7.03
C ILE A 79 17.36 -17.25 7.96
N THR A 80 16.85 -17.98 8.94
CA THR A 80 17.65 -18.85 9.80
C THR A 80 17.42 -20.31 9.42
N MET A 81 18.51 -20.99 9.05
CA MET A 81 18.49 -22.40 8.68
C MET A 81 19.17 -23.21 9.79
N LYS A 82 18.46 -24.20 10.36
CA LYS A 82 18.99 -25.15 11.33
C LYS A 82 18.93 -26.57 10.77
N ARG A 83 20.09 -27.19 10.64
CA ARG A 83 20.25 -28.53 10.09
C ARG A 83 20.07 -29.58 11.18
N SER A 84 19.41 -30.68 10.84
CA SER A 84 19.28 -31.84 11.73
C SER A 84 20.60 -32.57 11.94
N PHE A 85 21.43 -32.66 10.89
CA PHE A 85 22.72 -33.34 10.92
C PHE A 85 23.82 -32.46 10.27
N PRO A 86 25.01 -32.31 10.90
CA PRO A 86 26.14 -31.61 10.29
C PRO A 86 26.79 -32.49 9.21
N PHE A 87 26.55 -32.16 7.95
CA PHE A 87 27.20 -32.78 6.80
C PHE A 87 27.93 -31.69 5.99
N PRO A 88 29.11 -31.90 5.41
CA PRO A 88 29.81 -30.85 4.66
C PRO A 88 29.05 -30.52 3.38
N LEU A 89 28.11 -29.58 3.41
CA LEU A 89 27.46 -29.11 2.18
C LEU A 89 28.34 -28.04 1.56
N TYR A 90 28.84 -28.33 0.35
CA TYR A 90 29.70 -27.39 -0.36
C TYR A 90 28.98 -26.07 -0.61
N TYR A 91 27.79 -26.13 -1.21
CA TYR A 91 26.98 -24.95 -1.43
C TYR A 91 25.53 -25.16 -0.98
N CYS A 92 24.94 -24.07 -0.49
CA CYS A 92 23.55 -23.95 -0.12
C CYS A 92 22.99 -22.70 -0.82
N ILE A 93 21.95 -22.87 -1.63
CA ILE A 93 21.24 -21.77 -2.26
C ILE A 93 19.89 -21.65 -1.58
N CYS A 94 19.62 -20.49 -0.99
CA CYS A 94 18.31 -20.13 -0.48
C CYS A 94 17.67 -19.15 -1.46
N GLU A 95 16.43 -19.46 -1.87
CA GLU A 95 15.60 -18.65 -2.75
C GLU A 95 14.26 -18.40 -2.06
N GLU A 96 13.90 -17.13 -1.88
CA GLU A 96 12.56 -16.76 -1.39
C GLU A 96 11.54 -16.97 -2.50
N VAL A 97 10.39 -17.55 -2.18
CA VAL A 97 9.28 -17.68 -3.14
C VAL A 97 8.33 -16.50 -2.96
N PHE A 98 8.45 -15.52 -3.84
CA PHE A 98 7.62 -14.31 -3.79
C PHE A 98 6.21 -14.57 -4.34
N PRO A 99 5.16 -14.00 -3.70
CA PRO A 99 3.82 -13.92 -4.28
C PRO A 99 3.81 -12.90 -5.44
N ASP A 100 2.84 -13.05 -6.34
CA ASP A 100 2.67 -12.12 -7.47
C ASP A 100 2.39 -10.68 -7.02
N SER A 101 1.80 -10.50 -5.84
CA SER A 101 1.56 -9.18 -5.27
C SER A 101 2.83 -8.38 -4.99
N LEU A 102 3.97 -9.05 -4.77
CA LEU A 102 5.27 -8.39 -4.60
C LEU A 102 6.03 -8.22 -5.92
N ASN A 103 5.56 -8.73 -7.06
CA ASN A 103 6.22 -8.51 -8.35
C ASN A 103 5.96 -7.10 -8.92
N LYS A 104 5.04 -6.34 -8.33
CA LYS A 104 4.93 -4.90 -8.60
C LYS A 104 5.99 -4.14 -7.80
N VAL A 105 6.50 -3.08 -8.39
CA VAL A 105 7.49 -2.18 -7.79
C VAL A 105 6.80 -0.87 -7.48
N ASP A 106 7.09 -0.32 -6.30
CA ASP A 106 6.59 0.96 -5.86
C ASP A 106 7.74 1.86 -5.42
N ASN A 107 8.03 2.87 -6.23
CA ASN A 107 9.06 3.89 -6.00
C ASN A 107 8.43 5.20 -5.46
N ARG A 108 7.30 5.12 -4.77
CA ARG A 108 6.54 6.26 -4.26
C ARG A 108 6.17 7.25 -5.38
N THR A 109 6.55 8.52 -5.24
CA THR A 109 6.23 9.60 -6.18
C THR A 109 6.80 9.36 -7.58
N ASP A 110 7.92 8.64 -7.71
CA ASP A 110 8.55 8.41 -9.00
C ASP A 110 7.72 7.49 -9.91
N ASN A 111 6.84 6.66 -9.33
CA ASN A 111 5.89 5.86 -10.08
C ASN A 111 5.04 6.72 -11.02
N TYR A 112 4.71 7.94 -10.60
CA TYR A 112 3.82 8.82 -11.35
C TYR A 112 4.47 9.38 -12.61
N GLN A 113 5.80 9.34 -12.74
CA GLN A 113 6.46 9.63 -14.01
C GLN A 113 6.09 8.60 -15.09
N GLN A 114 5.74 7.38 -14.68
CA GLN A 114 5.41 6.25 -15.56
C GLN A 114 3.90 6.06 -15.75
N MET A 115 3.05 7.04 -15.39
CA MET A 115 1.59 6.95 -15.59
C MET A 115 1.18 6.65 -17.04
N LYS A 116 2.02 6.98 -18.03
CA LYS A 116 1.75 6.70 -19.45
C LYS A 116 1.88 5.23 -19.82
N ASP A 117 2.78 4.51 -19.15
CA ASP A 117 3.08 3.10 -19.42
C ASP A 117 3.35 2.34 -18.10
N PRO A 118 2.29 1.84 -17.45
CA PRO A 118 2.40 1.12 -16.17
C PRO A 118 3.12 -0.23 -16.29
N SER A 119 3.41 -0.72 -17.50
CA SER A 119 4.03 -2.04 -17.71
C SER A 119 5.45 -2.12 -17.16
N GLN A 120 6.13 -0.98 -17.02
CA GLN A 120 7.50 -0.87 -16.53
C GLN A 120 7.62 -1.13 -15.02
N LEU A 121 6.50 -1.12 -14.28
CA LEU A 121 6.48 -1.34 -12.83
C LEU A 121 6.36 -2.81 -12.43
N HIS A 122 6.30 -3.75 -13.39
CA HIS A 122 6.24 -5.17 -13.11
C HIS A 122 7.62 -5.82 -13.24
N THR A 123 8.22 -6.20 -12.12
CA THR A 123 9.52 -6.88 -12.07
C THR A 123 9.40 -8.22 -11.34
N VAL A 124 9.77 -9.31 -12.01
CA VAL A 124 9.82 -10.63 -11.38
C VAL A 124 10.97 -10.67 -10.37
N ARG A 125 10.65 -10.61 -9.08
CA ARG A 125 11.65 -10.60 -8.01
C ARG A 125 12.26 -11.99 -7.84
N LYS A 126 13.58 -12.07 -7.93
CA LYS A 126 14.33 -13.31 -7.67
C LYS A 126 15.49 -13.01 -6.73
N ILE A 127 15.32 -13.37 -5.47
CA ILE A 127 16.40 -13.27 -4.48
C ILE A 127 17.00 -14.65 -4.28
N LYS A 128 18.26 -14.80 -4.72
CA LYS A 128 19.05 -16.02 -4.54
C LYS A 128 20.29 -15.68 -3.74
N LYS A 129 20.48 -16.34 -2.60
CA LYS A 129 21.68 -16.19 -1.78
C LYS A 129 22.41 -17.52 -1.69
N LEU A 130 23.71 -17.47 -1.96
CA LEU A 130 24.62 -18.60 -1.87
C LEU A 130 25.33 -18.56 -0.52
N VAL A 131 25.39 -19.69 0.17
CA VAL A 131 26.13 -19.87 1.42
C VAL A 131 26.94 -21.16 1.39
N PHE A 132 28.19 -21.06 1.82
CA PHE A 132 29.07 -22.18 2.05
C PHE A 132 28.92 -22.63 3.50
N ALA A 133 27.97 -23.53 3.74
CA ALA A 133 27.62 -23.96 5.10
C ALA A 133 28.67 -24.89 5.71
N GLY A 134 29.36 -25.70 4.89
CA GLY A 134 30.32 -26.70 5.38
C GLY A 134 29.67 -27.58 6.47
N PHE A 135 30.35 -27.73 7.60
CA PHE A 135 29.85 -28.46 8.78
C PHE A 135 28.96 -27.63 9.73
N LYS A 136 28.73 -26.34 9.45
CA LYS A 136 27.92 -25.47 10.32
C LYS A 136 26.49 -26.00 10.39
N ARG A 137 26.03 -26.29 11.61
CA ARG A 137 24.64 -26.74 11.89
C ARG A 137 23.62 -25.62 11.75
N LYS A 138 24.02 -24.37 12.03
CA LYS A 138 23.17 -23.19 11.96
C LYS A 138 23.87 -22.12 11.12
N PHE A 139 23.12 -21.51 10.21
CA PHE A 139 23.58 -20.34 9.45
C PHE A 139 22.39 -19.40 9.22
N LYS A 140 22.72 -18.11 9.07
CA LYS A 140 21.75 -17.05 8.80
C LYS A 140 22.06 -16.42 7.45
N LEU A 141 21.02 -16.04 6.72
CA LEU A 141 21.12 -15.23 5.52
C LEU A 141 20.22 -14.03 5.68
N SER A 142 20.71 -12.85 5.30
CA SER A 142 19.89 -11.64 5.27
C SER A 142 19.85 -11.09 3.85
N TYR A 143 18.69 -10.58 3.47
CA TYR A 143 18.47 -9.88 2.22
C TYR A 143 17.43 -8.77 2.45
N GLN A 144 17.31 -7.86 1.47
CA GLN A 144 16.38 -6.75 1.53
C GLN A 144 15.32 -6.92 0.46
N ILE A 145 14.06 -6.69 0.81
CA ILE A 145 12.95 -6.49 -0.12
C ILE A 145 12.74 -4.98 -0.16
N ALA A 146 13.02 -4.34 -1.28
CA ALA A 146 12.86 -2.89 -1.46
C ALA A 146 11.59 -2.55 -2.23
N GLU A 147 11.15 -1.29 -2.21
CA GLU A 147 10.11 -0.78 -3.12
C GLU A 147 8.82 -1.62 -3.06
N ILE A 148 8.36 -1.89 -1.84
CA ILE A 148 7.23 -2.80 -1.58
C ILE A 148 5.93 -2.12 -2.03
N PRO A 149 5.14 -2.72 -2.94
CA PRO A 149 3.88 -2.13 -3.38
C PRO A 149 2.84 -2.12 -2.25
N ARG A 150 1.85 -1.22 -2.33
CA ARG A 150 0.71 -1.22 -1.40
C ARG A 150 -0.02 -2.57 -1.43
N GLY A 151 -0.36 -3.09 -0.26
CA GLY A 151 -1.23 -4.26 -0.14
C GLY A 151 -0.89 -5.20 1.01
N GLU A 152 -1.54 -6.36 1.01
CA GLU A 152 -1.20 -7.48 1.87
C GLU A 152 -0.39 -8.51 1.08
N HIS A 153 0.80 -8.81 1.56
CA HIS A 153 1.75 -9.70 0.92
C HIS A 153 1.99 -10.91 1.82
N GLN A 154 1.59 -12.08 1.33
CA GLN A 154 1.80 -13.34 2.02
C GLN A 154 3.05 -14.01 1.47
N LEU A 155 4.09 -14.05 2.28
CA LEU A 155 5.29 -14.82 1.98
C LEU A 155 5.06 -16.24 2.50
N PHE A 156 5.07 -17.25 1.63
CA PHE A 156 4.58 -18.59 1.98
C PHE A 156 5.65 -19.67 2.03
N ALA A 157 6.79 -19.49 1.34
CA ALA A 157 7.80 -20.52 1.30
C ALA A 157 9.21 -20.05 0.98
N ILE A 158 10.18 -20.79 1.50
CA ILE A 158 11.60 -20.68 1.19
C ILE A 158 12.03 -21.94 0.45
N ARG A 159 12.57 -21.75 -0.76
CA ARG A 159 13.15 -22.81 -1.55
C ARG A 159 14.63 -22.95 -1.22
N PHE A 160 15.03 -24.15 -0.81
CA PHE A 160 16.40 -24.50 -0.49
C PHE A 160 16.95 -25.49 -1.51
N ARG A 161 18.14 -25.22 -2.04
CA ARG A 161 18.86 -26.07 -2.99
C ARG A 161 20.27 -26.34 -2.50
N THR A 162 20.73 -27.58 -2.63
CA THR A 162 22.12 -27.98 -2.36
C THR A 162 22.55 -29.07 -3.33
N GLY A 163 23.85 -29.31 -3.44
CA GLY A 163 24.39 -30.31 -4.35
C GLY A 163 25.89 -30.50 -4.17
N ASP A 164 26.44 -31.34 -5.02
CA ASP A 164 27.87 -31.61 -5.11
C ASP A 164 28.57 -30.66 -6.09
N LEU A 165 29.90 -30.64 -6.03
CA LEU A 165 30.77 -29.82 -6.87
C LEU A 165 30.64 -30.11 -8.37
N PHE A 166 30.39 -31.37 -8.73
CA PHE A 166 30.32 -31.81 -10.13
C PHE A 166 28.88 -31.73 -10.69
N GLY A 167 27.90 -31.43 -9.84
CA GLY A 167 26.49 -31.29 -10.21
C GLY A 167 25.76 -32.59 -10.49
N PHE A 168 26.36 -33.75 -10.18
CA PHE A 168 25.73 -35.07 -10.32
C PHE A 168 24.44 -35.18 -9.48
N ILE A 169 24.47 -34.65 -8.26
CA ILE A 169 23.41 -34.67 -7.27
C ILE A 169 22.99 -33.24 -6.97
N LYS A 170 21.74 -32.93 -7.33
CA LYS A 170 21.05 -31.70 -6.94
C LYS A 170 19.86 -32.09 -6.08
N LYS A 171 19.78 -31.51 -4.90
CA LYS A 171 18.64 -31.66 -3.99
C LYS A 171 17.94 -30.33 -3.83
N GLU A 172 16.62 -30.36 -3.92
CA GLU A 172 15.76 -29.20 -3.74
C GLU A 172 14.64 -29.57 -2.77
N HIS A 173 14.33 -28.65 -1.86
CA HIS A 173 13.16 -28.73 -1.02
C HIS A 173 12.59 -27.33 -0.76
N VAL A 174 11.26 -27.24 -0.75
CA VAL A 174 10.52 -26.01 -0.45
C VAL A 174 9.96 -26.16 0.95
N PHE A 175 10.36 -25.26 1.84
CA PHE A 175 9.89 -25.18 3.21
C PHE A 175 8.76 -24.16 3.28
N ASN A 176 7.61 -24.56 3.79
CA ASN A 176 6.48 -23.66 3.98
C ASN A 176 6.71 -22.85 5.25
N THR A 177 6.83 -21.54 5.10
CA THR A 177 7.01 -20.56 6.17
C THR A 177 6.11 -19.39 5.84
N PHE A 178 5.08 -19.17 6.66
CA PHE A 178 4.06 -18.16 6.43
C PHE A 178 4.36 -16.92 7.26
N ASP A 179 4.47 -15.76 6.60
CA ASP A 179 4.53 -14.45 7.23
C ASP A 179 3.71 -13.49 6.39
N ASN A 180 3.02 -12.60 7.09
CA ASN A 180 2.26 -11.53 6.47
C ASN A 180 3.05 -10.23 6.57
N LEU A 181 3.13 -9.53 5.44
CA LEU A 181 3.69 -8.20 5.30
C LEU A 181 2.57 -7.28 4.80
N ILE A 182 2.27 -6.23 5.55
CA ILE A 182 1.25 -5.25 5.21
C ILE A 182 1.95 -3.95 4.81
N ALA A 183 1.66 -3.45 3.62
CA ALA A 183 2.17 -2.18 3.12
C ALA A 183 1.00 -1.19 2.98
N TYR A 184 0.91 -0.24 3.92
CA TYR A 184 -0.06 0.84 3.89
C TYR A 184 0.19 1.77 2.69
N PRO A 185 -0.84 2.41 2.11
CA PRO A 185 -0.64 3.45 1.10
C PRO A 185 0.30 4.54 1.63
N ASN A 186 1.08 5.15 0.74
CA ASN A 186 1.93 6.26 1.14
C ASN A 186 1.08 7.51 1.46
N GLU A 187 1.59 8.33 2.38
CA GLU A 187 0.96 9.58 2.78
C GLU A 187 1.70 10.76 2.15
N HIS A 188 0.95 11.68 1.54
CA HIS A 188 1.44 12.95 1.00
C HIS A 188 1.09 14.10 1.92
N GLU A 189 1.93 15.13 1.92
CA GLU A 189 1.59 16.39 2.58
C GLU A 189 0.58 17.14 1.69
N ILE A 190 -0.68 17.21 2.13
CA ILE A 190 -1.72 17.95 1.41
C ILE A 190 -1.89 19.34 2.03
N HIS A 191 -1.80 20.36 1.18
CA HIS A 191 -2.14 21.73 1.54
C HIS A 191 -3.52 22.08 0.97
N ILE A 192 -4.46 22.34 1.87
CA ILE A 192 -5.81 22.78 1.51
C ILE A 192 -5.78 24.31 1.46
N THR A 193 -5.93 24.87 0.25
CA THR A 193 -5.65 26.30 -0.04
C THR A 193 -6.50 27.28 0.79
N GLU A 194 -7.69 26.85 1.22
CA GLU A 194 -8.55 27.61 2.13
C GLU A 194 -9.19 26.68 3.16
N ARG A 195 -9.27 27.08 4.44
CA ARG A 195 -9.93 26.26 5.46
C ARG A 195 -11.33 25.88 4.98
N ILE A 196 -11.69 24.62 5.17
CA ILE A 196 -13.04 24.10 4.98
C ILE A 196 -13.92 24.69 6.10
N ASN A 197 -14.10 26.01 6.09
CA ASN A 197 -14.86 26.75 7.08
C ASN A 197 -16.09 27.30 6.38
N SER A 198 -17.21 26.98 6.98
CA SER A 198 -18.50 27.31 6.44
C SER A 198 -19.08 28.40 7.34
N PHE A 199 -18.85 29.66 6.98
CA PHE A 199 -19.55 30.79 7.62
C PHE A 199 -20.98 30.80 7.08
N GLU A 200 -21.99 30.66 7.94
CA GLU A 200 -23.37 30.88 7.54
C GLU A 200 -23.67 32.38 7.52
N GLN A 201 -24.24 32.85 6.41
CA GLN A 201 -24.77 34.19 6.14
C GLN A 201 -23.86 35.42 6.40
N GLY A 202 -23.24 35.90 5.32
CA GLY A 202 -23.17 37.33 5.00
C GLY A 202 -22.34 38.23 5.91
N ALA A 203 -21.03 38.05 5.99
CA ALA A 203 -20.10 39.14 6.29
C ALA A 203 -18.64 38.77 5.98
N VAL A 204 -18.03 39.60 5.12
CA VAL A 204 -16.63 40.08 5.13
C VAL A 204 -15.51 39.05 5.25
N THR A 205 -14.82 38.86 4.13
CA THR A 205 -13.46 38.34 4.04
C THR A 205 -12.51 39.19 4.91
N ALA A 206 -12.11 38.67 6.07
CA ALA A 206 -10.97 39.19 6.80
C ALA A 206 -9.84 38.16 6.71
N GLN A 207 -8.93 38.37 5.77
CA GLN A 207 -7.59 37.78 5.83
C GLN A 207 -6.96 38.24 7.14
N ASN A 208 -6.78 37.34 8.11
CA ASN A 208 -5.83 37.54 9.19
C ASN A 208 -5.29 36.20 9.66
N SER A 209 -4.05 35.95 9.28
CA SER A 209 -3.20 34.95 9.91
C SER A 209 -3.09 35.25 11.41
N THR A 210 -2.97 34.20 12.22
CA THR A 210 -2.71 34.23 13.66
C THR A 210 -3.80 34.84 14.53
N LEU A 211 -4.85 34.07 14.87
CA LEU A 211 -5.49 34.17 16.19
C LEU A 211 -6.03 32.81 16.64
N LYS A 212 -5.69 32.44 17.89
CA LYS A 212 -6.36 31.38 18.65
C LYS A 212 -7.85 31.71 18.75
N ASN A 213 -8.72 30.74 18.44
CA ASN A 213 -10.15 30.73 18.73
C ASN A 213 -10.82 32.11 18.66
N THR A 214 -10.90 32.70 17.46
CA THR A 214 -11.75 33.88 17.24
C THR A 214 -13.20 33.44 17.18
N ASN A 215 -13.79 33.34 18.36
CA ASN A 215 -15.21 33.59 18.57
C ASN A 215 -15.55 34.94 17.90
N ILE A 216 -16.13 34.91 16.69
CA ILE A 216 -16.59 36.12 16.00
C ILE A 216 -17.89 36.55 16.69
N ALA A 217 -17.99 37.82 17.06
CA ALA A 217 -19.20 38.34 17.70
C ALA A 217 -20.32 38.43 16.64
N SER A 218 -21.29 37.52 16.72
CA SER A 218 -22.43 37.45 15.79
C SER A 218 -23.63 38.28 16.27
N GLY A 219 -23.71 38.54 17.58
CA GLY A 219 -24.84 39.22 18.20
C GLY A 219 -24.50 39.90 19.52
N ILE A 220 -25.51 40.53 20.10
CA ILE A 220 -25.42 41.19 21.41
C ILE A 220 -26.66 40.80 22.20
N ARG A 221 -26.46 40.24 23.39
CA ARG A 221 -27.53 39.87 24.32
C ARG A 221 -27.33 40.51 25.68
N GLU A 222 -28.37 40.49 26.52
CA GLU A 222 -28.26 40.96 27.90
C GLU A 222 -27.33 40.03 28.71
N TYR A 223 -26.57 40.62 29.62
CA TYR A 223 -25.63 39.92 30.47
C TYR A 223 -26.36 38.96 31.41
N MET A 224 -25.88 37.72 31.48
CA MET A 224 -26.35 36.74 32.44
C MET A 224 -25.25 36.44 33.47
N PRO A 225 -25.59 36.25 34.76
CA PRO A 225 -24.64 35.84 35.77
C PRO A 225 -23.93 34.54 35.36
N GLY A 226 -22.61 34.61 35.18
CA GLY A 226 -21.78 33.51 34.63
C GLY A 226 -21.06 33.87 33.33
N ASP A 227 -21.50 34.93 32.64
CA ASP A 227 -20.78 35.49 31.50
C ASP A 227 -19.46 36.15 31.94
N LYS A 228 -18.40 35.96 31.14
CA LYS A 228 -17.10 36.59 31.40
C LYS A 228 -17.20 38.10 31.22
N PHE A 229 -16.65 38.87 32.16
CA PHE A 229 -16.59 40.34 32.05
C PHE A 229 -15.86 40.82 30.79
N SER A 230 -14.90 40.05 30.28
CA SER A 230 -14.18 40.34 29.02
C SER A 230 -15.09 40.35 27.78
N TRP A 231 -16.31 39.82 27.89
CA TRP A 231 -17.28 39.71 26.80
C TRP A 231 -18.31 40.83 26.81
N ILE A 232 -18.27 41.73 27.80
CA ILE A 232 -19.18 42.88 27.89
C ILE A 232 -18.88 43.87 26.77
N ASP A 233 -19.91 44.28 26.04
CA ASP A 233 -19.83 45.40 25.09
C ASP A 233 -20.19 46.70 25.81
N TRP A 234 -19.17 47.41 26.29
CA TRP A 234 -19.35 48.67 27.01
C TRP A 234 -20.02 49.76 26.17
N LYS A 235 -19.82 49.75 24.84
CA LYS A 235 -20.39 50.75 23.94
C LYS A 235 -21.90 50.57 23.81
N GLN A 236 -22.36 49.33 23.69
CA GLN A 236 -23.80 49.03 23.62
C GLN A 236 -24.46 49.09 24.99
N THR A 237 -23.74 48.72 26.06
CA THR A 237 -24.18 48.90 27.44
C THR A 237 -24.49 50.36 27.75
N ALA A 238 -23.62 51.28 27.35
CA ALA A 238 -23.82 52.72 27.54
C ALA A 238 -25.02 53.29 26.76
N ARG A 239 -25.45 52.64 25.66
CA ARG A 239 -26.58 53.08 24.84
C ARG A 239 -27.93 52.56 25.32
N LYS A 240 -27.96 51.34 25.88
CA LYS A 240 -29.19 50.67 26.33
C LYS A 240 -29.46 50.79 27.82
N ASN A 241 -28.52 51.33 28.61
CA ASN A 241 -28.57 51.39 30.08
C ASN A 241 -28.76 50.02 30.76
N THR A 242 -28.45 48.93 30.05
CA THR A 242 -28.44 47.56 30.55
C THR A 242 -27.13 46.90 30.13
N VAL A 243 -26.57 46.02 30.96
CA VAL A 243 -25.27 45.39 30.67
C VAL A 243 -25.44 44.40 29.53
N MET A 244 -24.71 44.62 28.43
CA MET A 244 -24.80 43.81 27.23
C MET A 244 -23.53 42.98 27.04
N THR A 245 -23.67 41.70 26.71
CA THR A 245 -22.58 40.77 26.40
C THR A 245 -22.57 40.45 24.92
N LYS A 246 -21.38 40.38 24.32
CA LYS A 246 -21.17 39.89 22.96
C LYS A 246 -21.54 38.42 22.89
N GLU A 247 -22.43 38.08 21.98
CA GLU A 247 -22.73 36.70 21.64
C GLU A 247 -21.76 36.27 20.56
N PHE A 248 -21.06 35.17 20.83
CA PHE A 248 -20.05 34.64 19.94
C PHE A 248 -20.60 33.41 19.24
N GLU A 249 -20.56 33.41 17.92
CA GLU A 249 -20.86 32.20 17.17
C GLU A 249 -19.70 31.22 17.33
N GLN A 250 -20.01 30.00 17.75
CA GLN A 250 -19.04 28.93 17.74
C GLN A 250 -18.75 28.54 16.29
N GLU A 251 -17.48 28.49 15.94
CA GLU A 251 -17.02 27.91 14.67
C GLU A 251 -17.51 26.46 14.60
N LYS A 252 -18.58 26.21 13.83
CA LYS A 252 -19.03 24.84 13.55
C LYS A 252 -17.99 24.20 12.65
N SER A 253 -17.37 23.12 13.13
CA SER A 253 -16.52 22.27 12.29
C SER A 253 -17.32 21.80 11.08
N THR A 254 -16.77 21.97 9.88
CA THR A 254 -17.48 21.55 8.67
C THR A 254 -17.34 20.05 8.49
N ASP A 255 -18.47 19.35 8.51
CA ASP A 255 -18.54 17.92 8.24
C ASP A 255 -18.19 17.64 6.78
N THR A 256 -17.14 16.84 6.57
CA THR A 256 -16.65 16.47 5.23
C THR A 256 -16.88 14.99 4.96
N MET A 257 -17.58 14.68 3.88
CA MET A 257 -17.80 13.32 3.38
C MET A 257 -16.80 13.04 2.26
N LEU A 258 -15.82 12.18 2.53
CA LEU A 258 -14.84 11.74 1.54
C LEU A 258 -15.33 10.50 0.82
N ILE A 259 -15.32 10.52 -0.51
CA ILE A 259 -15.80 9.45 -1.36
C ILE A 259 -14.69 9.03 -2.31
N ILE A 260 -14.29 7.75 -2.29
CA ILE A 260 -13.34 7.19 -3.24
C ILE A 260 -14.06 6.25 -4.23
N ASP A 261 -13.75 6.44 -5.50
CA ASP A 261 -14.12 5.54 -6.58
C ASP A 261 -13.16 4.34 -6.65
N GLY A 262 -13.67 3.19 -6.22
CA GLY A 262 -13.06 1.87 -6.33
C GLY A 262 -13.71 0.98 -7.39
N CYS A 263 -14.53 1.54 -8.29
CA CYS A 263 -15.13 0.78 -9.37
C CYS A 263 -14.10 0.50 -10.48
N HIS A 264 -14.27 -0.64 -11.17
CA HIS A 264 -13.49 -0.91 -12.36
C HIS A 264 -14.01 -0.06 -13.54
N HIS A 265 -13.10 0.64 -14.22
CA HIS A 265 -13.38 1.38 -15.45
C HIS A 265 -12.60 0.78 -16.63
N GLU A 266 -13.17 0.86 -17.82
CA GLU A 266 -12.46 0.44 -19.04
C GLU A 266 -11.22 1.32 -19.26
N ASN A 267 -10.08 0.70 -19.61
CA ASN A 267 -8.78 1.37 -19.78
C ASN A 267 -8.28 2.12 -18.54
N MET A 268 -8.70 1.71 -17.34
CA MET A 268 -8.27 2.34 -16.10
C MET A 268 -6.75 2.30 -15.94
N ASN A 269 -6.17 3.46 -15.68
CA ASN A 269 -4.77 3.58 -15.33
C ASN A 269 -4.55 3.11 -13.89
N VAL A 270 -3.81 2.00 -13.73
CA VAL A 270 -3.51 1.41 -12.41
C VAL A 270 -2.80 2.43 -11.51
N LEU A 271 -1.90 3.25 -12.05
CA LEU A 271 -1.18 4.26 -11.27
C LEU A 271 -2.06 5.43 -10.85
N ALA A 272 -3.01 5.83 -11.68
CA ALA A 272 -4.00 6.84 -11.29
C ALA A 272 -4.87 6.34 -10.13
N PHE A 273 -5.20 5.04 -10.14
CA PHE A 273 -5.94 4.41 -9.05
C PHE A 273 -5.11 4.33 -7.76
N GLU A 274 -3.83 3.94 -7.83
CA GLU A 274 -2.95 3.97 -6.66
C GLU A 274 -2.78 5.40 -6.12
N ALA A 275 -2.63 6.40 -6.99
CA ALA A 275 -2.64 7.81 -6.60
C ALA A 275 -3.95 8.23 -5.92
N ALA A 276 -5.11 7.78 -6.42
CA ALA A 276 -6.41 8.05 -5.80
C ALA A 276 -6.48 7.54 -4.37
N ILE A 277 -5.90 6.38 -4.09
CA ILE A 277 -5.84 5.80 -2.75
C ILE A 277 -4.91 6.61 -1.84
N GLU A 278 -3.73 6.98 -2.32
CA GLU A 278 -2.77 7.80 -1.56
C GLU A 278 -3.33 9.19 -1.24
N ILE A 279 -3.93 9.85 -2.22
CA ILE A 279 -4.61 11.14 -2.04
C ILE A 279 -5.78 11.01 -1.06
N CYS A 280 -6.56 9.94 -1.16
CA CYS A 280 -7.66 9.69 -0.24
C CYS A 280 -7.16 9.55 1.21
N LEU A 281 -6.17 8.69 1.44
CA LEU A 281 -5.56 8.52 2.76
C LEU A 281 -5.04 9.86 3.30
N SER A 282 -4.33 10.60 2.45
CA SER A 282 -3.71 11.87 2.80
C SER A 282 -4.75 12.94 3.15
N LEU A 283 -5.88 12.99 2.44
CA LEU A 283 -6.97 13.91 2.74
C LEU A 283 -7.69 13.53 4.04
N VAL A 284 -7.95 12.24 4.29
CA VAL A 284 -8.52 11.77 5.56
C VAL A 284 -7.67 12.24 6.73
N GLU A 285 -6.35 12.04 6.65
CA GLU A 285 -5.41 12.46 7.72
C GLU A 285 -5.28 13.98 7.83
N THR A 286 -5.33 14.71 6.71
CA THR A 286 -5.22 16.18 6.70
C THR A 286 -6.46 16.84 7.30
N ILE A 287 -7.66 16.43 6.89
CA ILE A 287 -8.93 16.95 7.43
C ILE A 287 -9.04 16.64 8.93
N ARG A 288 -8.60 15.44 9.33
CA ARG A 288 -8.54 15.05 10.74
C ARG A 288 -7.61 15.95 11.56
N LYS A 289 -6.42 16.27 11.04
CA LYS A 289 -5.46 17.18 11.71
C LYS A 289 -6.02 18.59 11.89
N GLN A 290 -6.99 19.00 11.07
CA GLN A 290 -7.70 20.27 11.19
C GLN A 290 -8.88 20.25 12.18
N SER A 291 -9.06 19.16 12.95
CA SER A 291 -10.17 19.00 13.92
C SER A 291 -11.57 19.02 13.30
N SER A 292 -11.70 18.78 11.99
CA SER A 292 -12.98 18.62 11.31
C SER A 292 -13.41 17.15 11.28
N GLN A 293 -14.72 16.90 11.33
CA GLN A 293 -15.25 15.55 11.19
C GLN A 293 -15.12 15.07 9.75
N VAL A 294 -14.61 13.85 9.58
CA VAL A 294 -14.49 13.20 8.28
C VAL A 294 -15.30 11.91 8.28
N GLY A 295 -16.26 11.82 7.36
CA GLY A 295 -16.89 10.57 6.96
C GLY A 295 -16.11 9.99 5.80
N PHE A 296 -16.14 8.67 5.64
CA PHE A 296 -15.51 8.01 4.50
C PHE A 296 -16.47 7.02 3.83
N LEU A 297 -16.58 7.09 2.50
CA LEU A 297 -17.35 6.17 1.67
C LEU A 297 -16.44 5.65 0.56
N SER A 298 -16.29 4.34 0.50
CA SER A 298 -15.67 3.67 -0.63
C SER A 298 -16.75 2.97 -1.44
N ILE A 299 -16.81 3.27 -2.74
CA ILE A 299 -17.73 2.65 -3.69
C ILE A 299 -16.89 1.80 -4.62
N GLY A 300 -17.11 0.49 -4.64
CA GLY A 300 -16.35 -0.43 -5.49
C GLY A 300 -17.08 -1.75 -5.63
N GLU A 301 -16.40 -2.88 -5.54
CA GLU A 301 -17.07 -4.18 -5.50
C GLU A 301 -18.07 -4.26 -4.33
N LYS A 302 -17.61 -3.88 -3.12
CA LYS A 302 -18.42 -3.71 -1.92
C LYS A 302 -18.36 -2.25 -1.47
N ASN A 303 -19.52 -1.67 -1.17
CA ASN A 303 -19.59 -0.32 -0.62
C ASN A 303 -19.25 -0.38 0.87
N MET A 304 -18.32 0.46 1.32
CA MET A 304 -17.94 0.59 2.73
C MET A 304 -18.19 2.02 3.18
N PHE A 305 -19.12 2.18 4.14
CA PHE A 305 -19.49 3.47 4.70
C PHE A 305 -19.03 3.60 6.15
N PHE A 306 -18.32 4.68 6.44
CA PHE A 306 -17.87 5.07 7.75
C PHE A 306 -18.48 6.45 8.06
N PRO A 307 -19.36 6.55 9.07
CA PRO A 307 -20.06 7.79 9.38
C PRO A 307 -19.10 8.86 9.92
N LEU A 308 -19.55 10.13 9.87
CA LEU A 308 -18.92 11.29 10.47
C LEU A 308 -18.79 11.10 11.99
N HIS A 309 -17.66 10.55 12.44
CA HIS A 309 -17.37 10.42 13.87
C HIS A 309 -15.87 10.30 14.13
N HIS A 310 -15.39 10.98 15.18
CA HIS A 310 -14.01 10.86 15.63
C HIS A 310 -13.81 9.60 16.46
N ASP A 311 -13.58 8.47 15.81
CA ASP A 311 -13.20 7.22 16.46
C ASP A 311 -11.83 6.74 15.93
N PRO A 312 -10.78 6.71 16.77
CA PRO A 312 -9.46 6.20 16.39
C PRO A 312 -9.49 4.77 15.83
N MET A 313 -10.39 3.91 16.31
CA MET A 313 -10.51 2.54 15.80
C MET A 313 -11.03 2.54 14.36
N LYS A 314 -11.99 3.41 14.04
CA LYS A 314 -12.51 3.55 12.67
C LYS A 314 -11.45 4.07 11.70
N GLN A 315 -10.51 4.90 12.16
CA GLN A 315 -9.40 5.37 11.33
C GLN A 315 -8.46 4.23 10.93
N ALA A 316 -8.14 3.34 11.87
CA ALA A 316 -7.38 2.14 11.57
C ALA A 316 -8.10 1.25 10.54
N LEU A 317 -9.44 1.16 10.64
CA LEU A 317 -10.26 0.44 9.66
C LEU A 317 -10.25 1.10 8.28
N ILE A 318 -10.28 2.44 8.18
CA ILE A 318 -10.15 3.17 6.90
C ILE A 318 -8.79 2.89 6.27
N ARG A 319 -7.69 3.00 7.02
CA ARG A 319 -6.34 2.68 6.53
C ARG A 319 -6.23 1.24 6.06
N GLN A 320 -6.77 0.30 6.84
CA GLN A 320 -6.81 -1.12 6.47
C GLN A 320 -7.64 -1.36 5.20
N HIS A 321 -8.79 -0.69 5.05
CA HIS A 321 -9.61 -0.76 3.85
C HIS A 321 -8.87 -0.23 2.62
N LEU A 322 -8.27 0.96 2.72
CA LEU A 322 -7.46 1.57 1.67
C LEU A 322 -6.21 0.75 1.32
N THR A 323 -5.73 -0.12 2.21
CA THR A 323 -4.65 -1.06 1.91
C THR A 323 -5.10 -2.23 1.04
N LYS A 324 -6.35 -2.67 1.20
CA LYS A 324 -6.87 -3.87 0.53
C LYS A 324 -7.68 -3.58 -0.72
N ILE A 325 -8.18 -2.36 -0.87
CA ILE A 325 -9.04 -1.98 -1.98
C ILE A 325 -8.32 -2.24 -3.32
N GLN A 326 -9.05 -2.90 -4.22
CA GLN A 326 -8.68 -3.16 -5.61
C GLN A 326 -9.86 -2.71 -6.47
N PRO A 327 -9.62 -2.26 -7.71
CA PRO A 327 -10.70 -1.85 -8.60
C PRO A 327 -11.60 -3.06 -8.89
N GLY A 328 -12.90 -2.89 -8.70
CA GLY A 328 -13.83 -4.01 -8.89
C GLY A 328 -15.30 -3.59 -8.87
N GLY A 329 -16.18 -4.56 -9.09
CA GLY A 329 -17.61 -4.33 -9.18
C GLY A 329 -18.12 -4.22 -10.62
N ASN A 330 -19.40 -4.57 -10.80
CA ASN A 330 -20.03 -4.72 -12.11
C ASN A 330 -20.92 -3.54 -12.50
N GLN A 331 -21.02 -2.52 -11.66
CA GLN A 331 -21.87 -1.35 -11.89
C GLN A 331 -21.00 -0.09 -11.90
N ALA A 332 -21.39 0.86 -12.75
CA ALA A 332 -20.73 2.15 -12.84
C ALA A 332 -20.80 2.91 -11.52
N PHE A 333 -19.70 3.57 -11.17
CA PHE A 333 -19.55 4.39 -9.96
C PHE A 333 -20.70 5.39 -9.79
N SER A 334 -21.07 6.10 -10.86
CA SER A 334 -22.13 7.13 -10.88
C SER A 334 -23.49 6.58 -10.43
N VAL A 335 -23.82 5.33 -10.76
CA VAL A 335 -25.09 4.69 -10.36
C VAL A 335 -25.09 4.44 -8.85
N LYS A 336 -24.04 3.82 -8.33
CA LYS A 336 -23.90 3.54 -6.90
C LYS A 336 -23.81 4.82 -6.06
N LEU A 337 -23.09 5.82 -6.56
CA LEU A 337 -22.98 7.12 -5.92
C LEU A 337 -24.35 7.77 -5.75
N LYS A 338 -25.19 7.75 -6.79
CA LYS A 338 -26.56 8.29 -6.72
C LYS A 338 -27.44 7.62 -5.65
N GLU A 339 -27.21 6.34 -5.37
CA GLU A 339 -27.93 5.60 -4.31
C GLU A 339 -27.44 5.99 -2.92
N GLU A 340 -26.12 6.01 -2.72
CA GLU A 340 -25.51 6.31 -1.42
C GLU A 340 -25.68 7.78 -1.02
N VAL A 341 -25.70 8.72 -1.97
CA VAL A 341 -25.93 10.15 -1.72
C VAL A 341 -27.26 10.42 -1.03
N LYS A 342 -28.26 9.53 -1.16
CA LYS A 342 -29.55 9.66 -0.47
C LYS A 342 -29.44 9.49 1.05
N ARG A 343 -28.37 8.87 1.54
CA ARG A 343 -28.13 8.59 2.97
C ARG A 343 -27.38 9.72 3.68
N PHE A 344 -26.83 10.69 2.93
CA PHE A 344 -26.05 11.77 3.51
C PHE A 344 -26.94 12.82 4.19
N SER A 345 -26.45 13.37 5.29
CA SER A 345 -27.07 14.50 5.95
C SER A 345 -26.97 15.74 5.06
N PRO A 346 -28.04 16.55 4.94
CA PRO A 346 -27.98 17.79 4.16
C PRO A 346 -26.95 18.75 4.77
N GLY A 347 -26.24 19.50 3.93
CA GLY A 347 -25.29 20.54 4.37
C GLY A 347 -23.83 20.09 4.56
N VAL A 348 -23.49 18.82 4.32
CA VAL A 348 -22.10 18.35 4.31
C VAL A 348 -21.33 18.83 3.08
N ILE A 349 -20.01 18.95 3.20
CA ILE A 349 -19.11 19.12 2.06
C ILE A 349 -18.72 17.75 1.55
N VAL A 350 -18.82 17.53 0.25
CA VAL A 350 -18.49 16.25 -0.37
C VAL A 350 -17.21 16.38 -1.18
N MET A 351 -16.23 15.55 -0.88
CA MET A 351 -15.01 15.39 -1.66
C MET A 351 -15.04 14.05 -2.39
N VAL A 352 -15.08 14.07 -3.71
CA VAL A 352 -15.07 12.86 -4.55
C VAL A 352 -13.70 12.69 -5.19
N ILE A 353 -13.09 11.52 -5.03
CA ILE A 353 -11.84 11.14 -5.67
C ILE A 353 -12.17 10.07 -6.69
N THR A 354 -11.89 10.35 -7.97
CA THR A 354 -12.17 9.43 -9.06
C THR A 354 -11.10 9.52 -10.16
N THR A 355 -10.90 8.42 -10.87
CA THR A 355 -10.05 8.33 -12.05
C THR A 355 -10.85 8.39 -13.35
N ASN A 356 -12.17 8.55 -13.30
CA ASN A 356 -13.01 8.62 -14.49
C ASN A 356 -14.10 9.69 -14.37
N VAL A 357 -14.25 10.49 -15.42
CA VAL A 357 -15.29 11.52 -15.54
C VAL A 357 -16.04 11.28 -16.83
N ASP A 358 -17.31 10.89 -16.70
CA ASP A 358 -18.23 10.65 -17.81
C ASP A 358 -19.53 11.49 -17.66
N GLU A 359 -20.42 11.39 -18.65
CA GLU A 359 -21.69 12.13 -18.62
C GLU A 359 -22.58 11.69 -17.43
N ALA A 360 -22.54 10.40 -17.07
CA ALA A 360 -23.30 9.87 -15.95
C ALA A 360 -22.81 10.43 -14.62
N PHE A 361 -21.50 10.60 -14.47
CA PHE A 361 -20.86 11.22 -13.31
C PHE A 361 -21.29 12.68 -13.21
N LYS A 362 -21.17 13.45 -14.30
CA LYS A 362 -21.63 14.84 -14.35
C LYS A 362 -23.08 14.99 -13.90
N GLN A 363 -24.00 14.20 -14.45
CA GLN A 363 -25.42 14.22 -14.06
C GLN A 363 -25.65 13.87 -12.59
N THR A 364 -24.82 12.98 -12.03
CA THR A 364 -24.91 12.56 -10.62
C THR A 364 -24.42 13.67 -9.69
N VAL A 365 -23.29 14.29 -10.02
CA VAL A 365 -22.73 15.41 -9.25
C VAL A 365 -23.66 16.62 -9.28
N GLN A 366 -24.26 16.95 -10.43
CA GLN A 366 -25.26 18.00 -10.57
C GLN A 366 -26.46 17.80 -9.63
N LYS A 367 -26.98 16.57 -9.55
CA LYS A 367 -28.08 16.23 -8.64
C LYS A 367 -27.65 16.30 -7.17
N MET A 368 -26.42 15.89 -6.88
CA MET A 368 -25.85 15.97 -5.53
C MET A 368 -25.67 17.42 -5.06
N LYS A 369 -25.39 18.36 -5.99
CA LYS A 369 -25.20 19.78 -5.69
C LYS A 369 -26.43 20.40 -5.01
N GLN A 370 -27.63 19.91 -5.34
CA GLN A 370 -28.87 20.40 -4.75
C GLN A 370 -29.03 20.08 -3.25
N ARG A 371 -28.23 19.15 -2.70
CA ARG A 371 -28.35 18.66 -1.31
C ARG A 371 -27.12 18.93 -0.45
N THR A 372 -26.01 19.31 -1.08
CA THR A 372 -24.70 19.43 -0.44
C THR A 372 -24.28 20.89 -0.43
N LYS A 373 -23.51 21.29 0.60
CA LYS A 373 -23.06 22.68 0.72
C LYS A 373 -22.03 23.03 -0.34
N ARG A 374 -21.16 22.07 -0.66
CA ARG A 374 -20.10 22.19 -1.66
C ARG A 374 -19.69 20.81 -2.15
N ILE A 375 -19.28 20.74 -3.41
CA ILE A 375 -18.71 19.54 -4.01
C ILE A 375 -17.34 19.87 -4.56
N ILE A 376 -16.37 19.04 -4.19
CA ILE A 376 -14.99 19.11 -4.65
C ILE A 376 -14.67 17.76 -5.28
N VAL A 377 -14.17 17.77 -6.51
CA VAL A 377 -13.79 16.56 -7.24
C VAL A 377 -12.28 16.57 -7.43
N CYS A 378 -11.58 15.56 -6.93
CA CYS A 378 -10.21 15.27 -7.27
C CYS A 378 -10.21 14.24 -8.41
N PHE A 379 -9.99 14.73 -9.63
CA PHE A 379 -9.91 13.89 -10.82
C PHE A 379 -8.44 13.58 -11.09
N ILE A 380 -8.07 12.31 -11.03
CA ILE A 380 -6.67 11.86 -11.16
C ILE A 380 -6.52 11.09 -12.46
N GLU A 381 -5.70 11.61 -13.37
CA GLU A 381 -5.39 10.95 -14.64
C GLU A 381 -4.10 11.52 -15.24
N SER A 382 -3.44 10.73 -16.10
CA SER A 382 -2.30 11.19 -16.90
C SER A 382 -2.69 12.36 -17.80
N SER A 383 -1.88 13.43 -17.85
CA SER A 383 -2.15 14.60 -18.70
C SER A 383 -2.36 14.25 -20.18
N ASN A 384 -1.76 13.14 -20.62
CA ASN A 384 -1.81 12.64 -21.99
C ASN A 384 -3.03 11.76 -22.28
N LEU A 385 -3.63 11.16 -21.25
CA LEU A 385 -4.80 10.28 -21.38
C LEU A 385 -6.12 11.03 -21.22
N ILE A 386 -6.09 12.26 -20.68
CA ILE A 386 -7.28 13.11 -20.57
C ILE A 386 -7.80 13.47 -21.96
N THR A 387 -8.95 12.88 -22.32
CA THR A 387 -9.63 13.11 -23.60
C THR A 387 -10.24 14.50 -23.70
N GLU A 388 -10.44 14.99 -24.93
CA GLU A 388 -11.07 16.28 -25.17
C GLU A 388 -12.52 16.34 -24.63
N LYS A 389 -13.25 15.21 -24.72
CA LYS A 389 -14.57 15.06 -24.11
C LYS A 389 -14.52 15.23 -22.59
N GLN A 390 -13.55 14.61 -21.90
CA GLN A 390 -13.37 14.80 -20.45
C GLN A 390 -13.04 16.26 -20.11
N ARG A 391 -12.19 16.93 -20.91
CA ARG A 391 -11.90 18.37 -20.71
C ARG A 391 -13.15 19.23 -20.82
N GLN A 392 -14.01 18.98 -21.82
CA GLN A 392 -15.29 19.68 -21.97
C GLN A 392 -16.23 19.44 -20.77
N LEU A 393 -16.32 18.20 -20.28
CA LEU A 393 -17.12 17.87 -19.10
C LEU A 393 -16.61 18.58 -17.84
N ILE A 394 -15.30 18.61 -17.64
CA ILE A 394 -14.66 19.31 -16.52
C ILE A 394 -14.99 20.80 -16.58
N GLN A 395 -14.83 21.44 -17.74
CA GLN A 395 -15.17 22.87 -17.92
C GLN A 395 -16.65 23.17 -17.65
N GLN A 396 -17.56 22.29 -18.08
CA GLN A 396 -18.99 22.44 -17.80
C GLN A 396 -19.29 22.35 -16.30
N LEU A 397 -18.70 21.39 -15.61
CA LEU A 397 -18.85 21.23 -14.16
C LEU A 397 -18.26 22.43 -13.40
N GLU A 398 -17.10 22.94 -13.83
CA GLU A 398 -16.49 24.16 -13.26
C GLU A 398 -17.37 25.39 -13.47
N PHE A 399 -17.96 25.57 -14.66
CA PHE A 399 -18.91 26.66 -14.94
C PHE A 399 -20.16 26.59 -14.06
N GLU A 400 -20.57 25.36 -13.71
CA GLU A 400 -21.64 25.13 -12.76
C GLU A 400 -21.20 25.31 -11.29
N GLY A 401 -19.99 25.79 -11.02
CA GLY A 401 -19.50 26.08 -9.66
C GLY A 401 -19.13 24.84 -8.85
N ILE A 402 -18.82 23.72 -9.52
CA ILE A 402 -18.22 22.53 -8.89
C ILE A 402 -16.71 22.66 -8.99
N ILE A 403 -16.00 22.45 -7.88
CA ILE A 403 -14.55 22.64 -7.84
C ILE A 403 -13.89 21.36 -8.30
N ILE A 404 -13.10 21.44 -9.38
CA ILE A 404 -12.36 20.29 -9.90
C ILE A 404 -10.86 20.53 -9.74
N ASN A 405 -10.21 19.58 -9.07
CA ASN A 405 -8.76 19.49 -8.95
C ASN A 405 -8.30 18.36 -9.90
N VAL A 406 -7.78 18.75 -11.07
CA VAL A 406 -7.22 17.80 -12.03
C VAL A 406 -5.77 17.51 -11.64
N MET A 407 -5.57 16.34 -11.04
CA MET A 407 -4.28 15.87 -10.56
C MET A 407 -3.60 15.02 -11.62
N THR A 408 -2.58 15.61 -12.24
CA THR A 408 -1.73 14.95 -13.24
C THR A 408 -0.39 14.53 -12.62
N GLU A 409 0.44 13.81 -13.37
CA GLU A 409 1.78 13.37 -12.95
C GLU A 409 2.60 14.52 -12.35
N LYS A 410 2.52 15.71 -12.96
CA LYS A 410 3.28 16.89 -12.51
C LYS A 410 2.91 17.36 -11.11
N GLN A 411 1.65 17.20 -10.71
CA GLN A 411 1.20 17.57 -9.36
C GLN A 411 1.47 16.46 -8.36
N LEU A 412 1.31 15.19 -8.76
CA LEU A 412 1.50 14.03 -7.88
C LEU A 412 2.97 13.79 -7.49
N ILE A 413 3.92 14.28 -8.30
CA ILE A 413 5.36 14.22 -7.99
C ILE A 413 5.79 15.31 -6.99
N GLN A 414 4.97 16.33 -6.77
CA GLN A 414 5.32 17.41 -5.84
C GLN A 414 5.29 16.90 -4.40
N ASN A 415 6.27 17.34 -3.59
CA ASN A 415 6.31 17.01 -2.17
C ASN A 415 5.08 17.51 -1.40
N LYS A 416 4.45 18.59 -1.88
CA LYS A 416 3.23 19.16 -1.32
C LYS A 416 2.17 19.23 -2.42
N ILE A 417 1.02 18.63 -2.17
CA ILE A 417 -0.08 18.60 -3.12
C ILE A 417 -1.12 19.62 -2.68
N GLU A 418 -1.42 20.56 -3.56
CA GLU A 418 -2.43 21.59 -3.31
C GLU A 418 -3.81 21.10 -3.74
N VAL A 419 -4.79 21.24 -2.84
CA VAL A 419 -6.19 20.90 -3.11
C VAL A 419 -7.03 22.15 -2.90
N ARG A 420 -7.63 22.64 -4.00
CA ARG A 420 -8.52 23.81 -3.98
C ARG A 420 -9.87 23.41 -3.43
N VAL A 421 -10.40 24.25 -2.55
CA VAL A 421 -11.69 24.08 -1.85
C VAL A 421 -12.60 25.31 -2.05
N VAL A 422 -12.09 26.35 -2.72
CA VAL A 422 -12.81 27.55 -3.16
C VAL A 422 -12.49 27.84 -4.62
#